data_AF-A0A6V7UIY4-F1
#
_entry.id   AF-A0A6V7UIY4-F1
#
_cell.length_a   1.000
_cell.length_b   1.000
_cell.length_c   1.000
_cell.angle_alpha   90.00
_cell.angle_beta   90.00
_cell.angle_gamma   90.00
#
_symmetry.space_group_name_H-M   'P 1'
#
loop_
_entity.id
_entity.type
_entity.pdbx_description
1 polymer ?
#
loop_
_entity_poly.entity_id
_entity_poly.type
_entity_poly.pdbx_seq_one_letter_code
_entity_poly.pdbx_strand_id
1 'polypeptide(L)'
;MRTPTNEVKKGCGKCPFHTCEECNEHLCNNQDNFYCFGFMGSNKKCKKSDCYVAKIEEKNGDEKIEQFHHDCGKCPSGILDLSPYIKTKDTTLANKIKKINMSNVQCAHCNNKPACNVDTFFESQLFCWEKELKQWTATKAKRVCRKGLCFVGTNKREMGKLEVKVFVGYL
;
A
#
# COMPACT_ATOMS: atom_id res chain seq x y z
N MET A 1 21.12 14.58 2.00
CA MET A 1 20.47 14.35 3.31
C MET A 1 19.35 15.33 3.42
N ARG A 2 18.10 14.86 3.57
CA ARG A 2 16.98 15.77 3.81
C ARG A 2 16.85 16.05 5.30
N THR A 3 16.44 17.26 5.67
CA THR A 3 16.03 17.58 7.04
C THR A 3 14.73 16.83 7.37
N PRO A 4 14.35 16.70 8.66
CA PRO A 4 13.07 16.12 9.07
C PRO A 4 11.83 16.78 8.41
N THR A 5 11.99 17.97 7.85
CA THR A 5 10.98 18.76 7.13
C THR A 5 10.99 18.55 5.62
N ASN A 6 11.71 17.55 5.10
CA ASN A 6 11.76 17.19 3.68
C ASN A 6 12.59 18.15 2.78
N GLU A 7 13.45 18.98 3.35
CA GLU A 7 14.28 19.92 2.57
C GLU A 7 15.50 19.20 1.98
N VAL A 8 15.86 19.47 0.73
CA VAL A 8 17.05 18.86 0.09
C VAL A 8 18.31 19.61 0.51
N LYS A 9 19.31 18.92 1.08
CA LYS A 9 20.66 19.47 1.21
C LYS A 9 21.32 19.58 -0.17
N LYS A 10 21.62 20.80 -0.58
CA LYS A 10 22.28 21.18 -1.84
C LYS A 10 23.68 21.73 -1.53
N GLY A 11 24.64 21.58 -2.44
CA GLY A 11 26.01 22.07 -2.25
C GLY A 11 26.93 21.77 -3.44
N CYS A 12 28.20 22.13 -3.30
CA CYS A 12 29.26 21.85 -4.26
C CYS A 12 30.02 20.57 -3.91
N GLY A 13 30.60 19.91 -4.92
CA GLY A 13 31.46 18.74 -4.75
C GLY A 13 30.81 17.44 -5.22
N LYS A 14 31.54 16.33 -5.03
CA LYS A 14 31.04 15.00 -5.36
C LYS A 14 29.93 14.57 -4.43
N CYS A 15 29.04 13.74 -4.96
CA CYS A 15 27.92 13.23 -4.21
C CYS A 15 28.38 12.36 -3.02
N PRO A 16 28.03 12.72 -1.77
CA PRO A 16 28.53 12.02 -0.59
C PRO A 16 27.73 10.74 -0.24
N PHE A 17 26.67 10.41 -0.99
CA PHE A 17 25.83 9.22 -0.78
C PHE A 17 25.11 8.81 -2.07
N HIS A 18 24.70 7.55 -2.15
CA HIS A 18 24.12 6.92 -3.35
C HIS A 18 22.80 7.52 -3.86
N THR A 19 22.06 8.26 -3.03
CA THR A 19 20.82 8.96 -3.44
C THR A 19 21.05 10.39 -3.92
N CYS A 20 22.29 10.87 -3.87
CA CYS A 20 22.67 12.19 -4.37
C CYS A 20 22.83 12.16 -5.89
N GLU A 21 22.60 13.29 -6.53
CA GLU A 21 22.77 13.48 -7.97
C GLU A 21 23.76 14.61 -8.23
N GLU A 22 24.78 14.31 -9.02
CA GLU A 22 25.76 15.29 -9.48
C GLU A 22 25.22 15.97 -10.73
N CYS A 23 25.50 17.26 -10.87
CA CYS A 23 25.17 18.03 -12.06
C CYS A 23 26.26 19.07 -12.30
N ASN A 24 26.49 19.44 -13.57
CA ASN A 24 27.64 20.26 -13.99
C ASN A 24 27.24 21.55 -14.73
N GLU A 25 25.94 21.85 -14.83
CA GLU A 25 25.44 23.10 -15.41
C GLU A 25 25.26 24.19 -14.34
N HIS A 26 25.21 25.45 -14.78
CA HIS A 26 25.02 26.58 -13.87
C HIS A 26 23.70 26.45 -13.09
N LEU A 27 23.77 26.42 -11.76
CA LEU A 27 22.61 26.32 -10.85
C LEU A 27 21.72 25.08 -11.10
N CYS A 28 22.29 24.00 -11.63
CA CYS A 28 21.58 22.76 -11.96
C CYS A 28 20.94 22.04 -10.76
N ASN A 29 21.43 22.32 -9.55
CA ASN A 29 20.93 21.75 -8.29
C ASN A 29 19.63 22.43 -7.77
N ASN A 30 18.88 23.13 -8.63
CA ASN A 30 17.63 23.80 -8.25
C ASN A 30 16.41 22.85 -8.17
N GLN A 31 16.52 21.61 -8.63
CA GLN A 31 15.37 20.71 -8.72
C GLN A 31 14.85 20.20 -7.37
N ASP A 32 13.54 19.97 -7.31
CA ASP A 32 12.90 19.21 -6.23
C ASP A 32 13.03 17.71 -6.53
N ASN A 33 13.71 16.99 -5.64
CA ASN A 33 13.82 15.54 -5.72
C ASN A 33 12.78 14.89 -4.80
N PHE A 34 11.96 13.96 -5.27
CA PHE A 34 11.06 13.22 -4.38
C PHE A 34 11.55 11.80 -4.23
N TYR A 35 11.44 11.23 -3.03
CA TYR A 35 11.86 9.86 -2.77
C TYR A 35 10.77 9.11 -2.03
N CYS A 36 10.53 7.87 -2.42
CA CYS A 36 9.68 6.91 -1.75
C CYS A 36 10.49 5.65 -1.44
N PHE A 37 10.00 4.80 -0.54
CA PHE A 37 10.50 3.43 -0.51
C PHE A 37 10.06 2.69 -1.77
N GLY A 38 10.99 1.92 -2.33
CA GLY A 38 10.80 1.02 -3.47
C GLY A 38 11.14 -0.42 -3.08
N PHE A 39 11.72 -1.17 -4.01
CA PHE A 39 12.06 -2.58 -3.81
C PHE A 39 13.02 -2.77 -2.63
N MET A 40 12.72 -3.73 -1.74
CA MET A 40 13.50 -4.08 -0.54
C MET A 40 13.82 -2.88 0.38
N GLY A 41 12.94 -1.87 0.42
CA GLY A 41 13.18 -0.67 1.23
C GLY A 41 14.27 0.26 0.67
N SER A 42 14.65 0.09 -0.61
CA SER A 42 15.54 1.04 -1.29
C SER A 42 14.87 2.39 -1.49
N ASN A 43 15.66 3.47 -1.46
CA ASN A 43 15.18 4.79 -1.81
C ASN A 43 14.99 4.89 -3.33
N LYS A 44 13.77 5.14 -3.78
CA LYS A 44 13.42 5.32 -5.19
C LYS A 44 13.13 6.78 -5.48
N LYS A 45 13.81 7.38 -6.46
CA LYS A 45 13.53 8.75 -6.94
C LYS A 45 12.20 8.76 -7.70
N CYS A 46 11.36 9.75 -7.41
CA CYS A 46 10.02 9.91 -7.93
C CYS A 46 9.84 11.27 -8.60
N LYS A 47 8.95 11.35 -9.60
CA LYS A 47 8.59 12.62 -10.25
C LYS A 47 7.71 13.52 -9.39
N LYS A 48 7.03 12.94 -8.40
CA LYS A 48 6.10 13.60 -7.47
C LYS A 48 6.32 13.08 -6.06
N SER A 49 5.84 13.82 -5.06
CA SER A 49 5.92 13.48 -3.64
C SER A 49 4.95 12.38 -3.19
N ASP A 50 4.04 11.94 -4.05
CA ASP A 50 3.12 10.85 -3.73
C ASP A 50 3.89 9.53 -3.62
N CYS A 51 3.65 8.77 -2.55
CA CYS A 51 4.16 7.42 -2.34
C CYS A 51 3.01 6.50 -1.93
N TYR A 52 3.07 5.22 -2.26
CA TYR A 52 2.11 4.23 -1.77
C TYR A 52 2.78 2.97 -1.20
N VAL A 53 2.04 2.31 -0.32
CA VAL A 53 2.34 0.99 0.23
C VAL A 53 1.10 0.11 0.11
N ALA A 54 1.28 -1.10 -0.38
CA ALA A 54 0.23 -2.07 -0.61
C ALA A 54 0.57 -3.41 0.03
N LYS A 55 -0.41 -4.05 0.67
CA LYS A 55 -0.23 -5.37 1.30
C LYS A 55 -0.69 -6.46 0.34
N ILE A 56 0.25 -7.24 -0.17
CA ILE A 56 0.01 -8.35 -1.09
C ILE A 56 -0.24 -9.61 -0.28
N GLU A 57 -1.45 -10.15 -0.38
CA GLU A 57 -1.86 -11.39 0.28
C GLU A 57 -2.36 -12.38 -0.77
N GLU A 58 -1.61 -13.45 -1.02
CA GLU A 58 -2.00 -14.52 -1.96
C GLU A 58 -1.79 -15.89 -1.31
N LYS A 59 -2.66 -16.85 -1.63
CA LYS A 59 -2.58 -18.22 -1.12
C LYS A 59 -2.87 -19.23 -2.22
N ASN A 60 -2.16 -20.34 -2.20
CA ASN A 60 -2.47 -21.55 -2.95
C ASN A 60 -2.07 -22.79 -2.13
N GLY A 61 -3.03 -23.67 -1.81
CA GLY A 61 -2.78 -24.79 -0.91
C GLY A 61 -2.20 -24.32 0.43
N ASP A 62 -1.03 -24.85 0.80
CA ASP A 62 -0.30 -24.49 2.02
C ASP A 62 0.64 -23.29 1.84
N GLU A 63 0.99 -22.90 0.60
CA GLU A 63 1.86 -21.76 0.35
C GLU A 63 1.06 -20.45 0.44
N LYS A 64 1.56 -19.52 1.25
CA LYS A 64 0.99 -18.20 1.48
C LYS A 64 2.06 -17.13 1.27
N ILE A 65 1.71 -16.11 0.51
CA ILE A 65 2.49 -14.89 0.31
C ILE A 65 1.80 -13.78 1.09
N GLU A 66 2.58 -13.11 1.93
CA GLU A 66 2.17 -11.91 2.65
C GLU A 66 3.35 -10.94 2.67
N GLN A 67 3.32 -9.91 1.83
CA GLN A 67 4.44 -8.96 1.66
C GLN A 67 3.94 -7.55 1.37
N PHE A 68 4.72 -6.55 1.79
CA PHE A 68 4.50 -5.17 1.40
C PHE A 68 5.18 -4.83 0.08
N HIS A 69 4.47 -4.08 -0.74
CA HIS A 69 4.98 -3.50 -1.98
C HIS A 69 4.91 -1.97 -1.90
N HIS A 70 6.01 -1.31 -2.24
CA HIS A 70 6.21 0.12 -2.11
C HIS A 70 6.56 0.71 -3.48
N ASP A 71 5.95 1.85 -3.83
CA ASP A 71 6.36 2.61 -5.00
C ASP A 71 5.95 4.09 -4.91
N CYS A 72 6.44 4.87 -5.87
CA CYS A 72 6.00 6.21 -6.20
C CYS A 72 4.54 6.23 -6.68
N GLY A 73 3.87 7.33 -6.39
CA GLY A 73 2.52 7.62 -6.86
C GLY A 73 1.44 7.28 -5.83
N LYS A 74 0.19 7.35 -6.30
CA LYS A 74 -0.98 6.95 -5.52
C LYS A 74 -1.26 5.47 -5.73
N CYS A 75 -2.07 4.90 -4.84
CA CYS A 75 -2.53 3.52 -4.96
C CYS A 75 -3.07 3.22 -6.37
N PRO A 76 -2.44 2.30 -7.11
CA PRO A 76 -2.86 1.99 -8.48
C PRO A 76 -4.17 1.20 -8.49
N SER A 77 -4.91 1.32 -9.59
CA SER A 77 -6.16 0.57 -9.82
C SER A 77 -6.03 -0.48 -10.94
N GLY A 78 -4.88 -0.55 -11.60
CA GLY A 78 -4.62 -1.45 -12.72
C GLY A 78 -3.99 -2.79 -12.33
N ILE A 79 -3.66 -3.56 -13.36
CA ILE A 79 -2.85 -4.77 -13.23
C ILE A 79 -1.38 -4.38 -13.02
N LEU A 80 -0.72 -5.03 -12.06
CA LEU A 80 0.69 -4.87 -11.77
C LEU A 80 1.40 -6.23 -11.78
N ASP A 81 2.55 -6.29 -12.46
CA ASP A 81 3.45 -7.45 -12.43
C ASP A 81 4.43 -7.30 -11.27
N LEU A 82 4.22 -8.10 -10.22
CA LEU A 82 5.10 -8.13 -9.05
C LEU A 82 6.12 -9.28 -9.08
N SER A 83 6.20 -10.05 -10.18
CA SER A 83 7.11 -11.20 -10.28
C SER A 83 8.60 -10.84 -10.19
N PRO A 84 9.06 -9.61 -10.55
CA PRO A 84 10.43 -9.19 -10.25
C PRO A 84 10.71 -9.04 -8.75
N TYR A 85 9.67 -8.83 -7.93
CA TYR A 85 9.81 -8.45 -6.53
C TYR A 85 9.47 -9.59 -5.57
N ILE A 86 8.46 -10.40 -5.90
CA ILE A 86 7.96 -11.48 -5.05
C ILE A 86 8.28 -12.81 -5.74
N LYS A 87 9.07 -13.64 -5.06
CA LYS A 87 9.44 -14.98 -5.53
C LYS A 87 8.64 -16.04 -4.79
N THR A 88 8.23 -17.07 -5.52
CA THR A 88 7.45 -18.23 -5.05
C THR A 88 7.85 -19.44 -5.89
N LYS A 89 7.81 -20.64 -5.30
CA LYS A 89 8.06 -21.88 -6.06
C LYS A 89 6.77 -22.44 -6.66
N ASP A 90 5.62 -22.10 -6.07
CA ASP A 90 4.31 -22.42 -6.62
C ASP A 90 4.03 -21.61 -7.91
N THR A 91 3.75 -22.34 -8.99
CA THR A 91 3.49 -21.78 -10.33
C THR A 91 2.18 -21.03 -10.43
N THR A 92 1.16 -21.42 -9.65
CA THR A 92 -0.13 -20.74 -9.58
C THR A 92 0.03 -19.38 -8.91
N LEU A 93 0.73 -19.32 -7.77
CA LEU A 93 1.09 -18.08 -7.10
C LEU A 93 1.97 -17.19 -8.00
N ALA A 94 2.96 -17.76 -8.68
CA ALA A 94 3.79 -17.01 -9.62
C ALA A 94 2.94 -16.33 -10.71
N ASN A 95 1.93 -17.03 -11.24
CA ASN A 95 1.01 -16.48 -12.23
C ASN A 95 0.10 -15.39 -11.66
N LYS A 96 -0.37 -15.54 -10.41
CA LYS A 96 -1.16 -14.50 -9.73
C LYS A 96 -0.35 -13.22 -9.55
N ILE A 97 0.91 -13.34 -9.08
CA ILE A 97 1.82 -12.22 -8.83
C ILE A 97 2.11 -11.41 -10.10
N LYS A 98 2.17 -12.06 -11.27
CA LYS A 98 2.35 -11.39 -12.57
C LYS A 98 1.20 -10.49 -12.98
N LYS A 99 0.00 -10.72 -12.43
CA LYS A 99 -1.24 -10.06 -12.85
C LYS A 99 -2.07 -9.62 -11.64
N ILE A 100 -1.43 -9.04 -10.64
CA ILE A 100 -2.14 -8.56 -9.45
C ILE A 100 -3.04 -7.38 -9.84
N ASN A 101 -4.34 -7.53 -9.58
CA ASN A 101 -5.28 -6.43 -9.71
C ASN A 101 -5.24 -5.55 -8.46
N MET A 102 -4.59 -4.39 -8.59
CA MET A 102 -4.36 -3.46 -7.47
C MET A 102 -5.64 -2.78 -6.96
N SER A 103 -6.75 -2.88 -7.69
CA SER A 103 -8.07 -2.49 -7.18
C SER A 103 -8.56 -3.43 -6.07
N ASN A 104 -8.07 -4.68 -6.03
CA ASN A 104 -8.46 -5.70 -5.05
C ASN A 104 -7.47 -5.83 -3.89
N VAL A 105 -6.46 -4.97 -3.83
CA VAL A 105 -5.38 -4.99 -2.85
C VAL A 105 -5.55 -3.83 -1.87
N GLN A 106 -5.37 -4.11 -0.58
CA GLN A 106 -5.34 -3.04 0.42
C GLN A 106 -4.13 -2.15 0.17
N CYS A 107 -4.37 -0.87 -0.01
CA CYS A 107 -3.32 0.10 -0.29
C CYS A 107 -3.58 1.43 0.41
N ALA A 108 -2.51 2.00 0.93
CA ALA A 108 -2.44 3.33 1.49
C ALA A 108 -1.45 4.18 0.70
N HIS A 109 -1.75 5.46 0.54
CA HIS A 109 -0.82 6.41 -0.05
C HIS A 109 -0.63 7.60 0.89
N CYS A 110 0.56 8.16 0.85
CA CYS A 110 0.99 9.32 1.60
C CYS A 110 1.66 10.31 0.65
N ASN A 111 1.81 11.54 1.08
CA ASN A 111 2.46 12.59 0.32
C ASN A 111 3.26 13.51 1.25
N ASN A 112 4.00 14.44 0.65
CA ASN A 112 4.66 15.56 1.31
C ASN A 112 5.76 15.16 2.33
N LYS A 113 6.09 13.87 2.45
CA LYS A 113 7.20 13.35 3.27
C LYS A 113 7.99 12.30 2.47
N PRO A 114 9.32 12.29 2.56
CA PRO A 114 10.13 11.35 1.80
C PRO A 114 10.00 9.97 2.45
N ALA A 115 9.93 8.93 1.64
CA ALA A 115 9.84 7.55 2.11
C ALA A 115 8.72 7.35 3.15
N CYS A 116 7.61 8.07 3.01
CA CYS A 116 6.49 8.03 3.97
C CYS A 116 5.70 6.73 3.92
N ASN A 117 5.85 5.95 2.85
CA ASN A 117 5.15 4.71 2.57
C ASN A 117 5.78 3.51 3.30
N VAL A 118 6.10 3.68 4.59
CA VAL A 118 6.66 2.61 5.44
C VAL A 118 5.58 1.63 5.89
N ASP A 119 5.97 0.43 6.32
CA ASP A 119 5.04 -0.58 6.83
C ASP A 119 4.20 -0.07 8.00
N THR A 120 4.84 0.62 8.96
CA THR A 120 4.14 1.19 10.13
C THR A 120 3.13 2.28 9.73
N PHE A 121 3.35 2.99 8.62
CA PHE A 121 2.36 3.90 8.07
C PHE A 121 1.14 3.12 7.60
N PHE A 122 1.32 2.03 6.83
CA PHE A 122 0.22 1.17 6.40
C PHE A 122 -0.58 0.61 7.59
N GLU A 123 0.11 0.07 8.59
CA GLU A 123 -0.52 -0.56 9.76
C GLU A 123 -1.32 0.44 10.61
N SER A 124 -0.90 1.70 10.64
CA SER A 124 -1.64 2.78 11.31
C SER A 124 -2.90 3.23 10.56
N GLN A 125 -3.12 2.79 9.32
CA GLN A 125 -4.28 3.19 8.54
C GLN A 125 -5.53 2.40 8.92
N LEU A 126 -6.67 3.09 8.93
CA LEU A 126 -7.96 2.45 9.14
C LEU A 126 -8.53 1.91 7.83
N PHE A 127 -8.73 0.59 7.76
CA PHE A 127 -9.50 -0.09 6.72
C PHE A 127 -10.79 -0.66 7.32
N CYS A 128 -11.93 -0.46 6.65
CA CYS A 128 -13.23 -0.92 7.14
C CYS A 128 -13.65 -2.25 6.53
N TRP A 129 -14.63 -2.90 7.14
CA TRP A 129 -15.42 -3.93 6.46
C TRP A 129 -16.51 -3.26 5.61
N GLU A 130 -16.66 -3.69 4.37
CA GLU A 130 -17.64 -3.20 3.41
C GLU A 130 -18.59 -4.32 3.01
N LYS A 131 -19.89 -4.05 3.08
CA LYS A 131 -20.97 -4.97 2.69
C LYS A 131 -21.93 -4.20 1.80
N GLU A 132 -22.11 -4.66 0.57
CA GLU A 132 -23.18 -4.13 -0.28
C GLU A 132 -24.54 -4.66 0.15
N LEU A 133 -25.62 -3.91 -0.12
CA LEU A 133 -27.00 -4.22 0.30
C LEU A 133 -27.54 -5.60 -0.13
N LYS A 134 -26.86 -6.31 -1.04
CA LYS A 134 -27.26 -7.63 -1.54
C LYS A 134 -26.23 -8.74 -1.27
N GLN A 135 -25.10 -8.40 -0.64
CA GLN A 135 -24.05 -9.37 -0.36
C GLN A 135 -24.16 -9.84 1.08
N TRP A 136 -24.20 -11.14 1.33
CA TRP A 136 -24.27 -11.69 2.69
C TRP A 136 -22.93 -11.61 3.42
N THR A 137 -21.83 -11.71 2.66
CA THR A 137 -20.47 -11.71 3.18
C THR A 137 -19.87 -10.30 3.07
N ALA A 138 -19.33 -9.79 4.17
CA ALA A 138 -18.56 -8.56 4.15
C ALA A 138 -17.18 -8.79 3.51
N THR A 139 -16.66 -7.76 2.84
CA THR A 139 -15.33 -7.75 2.25
C THR A 139 -14.46 -6.69 2.93
N LYS A 140 -13.14 -6.90 2.94
CA LYS A 140 -12.21 -5.88 3.44
C LYS A 140 -12.16 -4.71 2.45
N ALA A 141 -12.33 -3.48 2.94
CA ALA A 141 -12.10 -2.28 2.16
C ALA A 141 -10.67 -2.26 1.63
N LYS A 142 -10.52 -1.90 0.35
CA LYS A 142 -9.22 -1.90 -0.35
C LYS A 142 -8.47 -0.58 -0.23
N ARG A 143 -9.14 0.46 0.25
CA ARG A 143 -8.59 1.81 0.44
C ARG A 143 -8.81 2.27 1.87
N VAL A 144 -7.95 3.17 2.32
CA VAL A 144 -8.04 3.80 3.64
C VAL A 144 -9.37 4.53 3.79
N CYS A 145 -10.02 4.39 4.94
CA CYS A 145 -11.22 5.13 5.28
C CYS A 145 -10.91 6.62 5.45
N ARG A 146 -11.33 7.45 4.49
CA ARG A 146 -10.97 8.87 4.42
C ARG A 146 -11.45 9.72 5.61
N LYS A 147 -12.50 9.29 6.33
CA LYS A 147 -13.03 10.01 7.50
C LYS A 147 -12.50 9.47 8.83
N GLY A 148 -11.63 8.44 8.80
CA GLY A 148 -11.10 7.81 10.01
C GLY A 148 -12.15 7.09 10.85
N LEU A 149 -13.32 6.77 10.28
CA LEU A 149 -14.43 6.15 10.99
C LEU A 149 -15.07 5.06 10.13
N CYS A 150 -15.23 3.86 10.70
CA CYS A 150 -16.09 2.82 10.15
C CYS A 150 -17.47 2.91 10.81
N PHE A 151 -18.54 2.56 10.11
CA PHE A 151 -19.89 2.53 10.68
C PHE A 151 -20.51 1.14 10.54
N VAL A 152 -21.47 0.83 11.40
CA VAL A 152 -22.33 -0.36 11.31
C VAL A 152 -23.75 0.11 11.09
N GLY A 153 -24.37 -0.31 9.98
CA GLY A 153 -25.77 -0.03 9.68
C GLY A 153 -26.63 -1.26 9.93
N THR A 154 -27.75 -1.09 10.61
CA THR A 154 -28.75 -2.16 10.80
C THR A 154 -29.91 -2.00 9.81
N ASN A 155 -30.17 -3.00 8.96
CA ASN A 155 -31.34 -3.00 8.09
C ASN A 155 -32.49 -3.77 8.76
N LYS A 156 -33.56 -3.06 9.16
CA LYS A 156 -34.75 -3.69 9.79
C LYS A 156 -35.39 -4.78 8.92
N ARG A 157 -35.24 -4.75 7.59
CA ARG A 157 -35.77 -5.79 6.67
C ARG A 157 -34.95 -7.08 6.66
N GLU A 158 -33.65 -7.02 6.98
CA GLU A 158 -32.80 -8.21 7.12
C GLU A 158 -32.94 -8.86 8.51
N MET A 159 -33.33 -8.09 9.54
CA MET A 159 -33.59 -8.63 10.87
C MET A 159 -34.75 -9.64 10.92
N GLY A 160 -35.69 -9.58 9.98
CA GLY A 160 -36.81 -10.54 9.86
C GLY A 160 -36.45 -11.84 9.13
N LYS A 161 -35.20 -12.02 8.66
CA LYS A 161 -34.71 -13.24 7.98
C LYS A 161 -33.60 -13.96 8.75
N LEU A 162 -33.28 -13.52 9.97
CA LEU A 162 -32.38 -14.24 10.87
C LEU A 162 -33.14 -15.44 11.46
N GLU A 163 -32.91 -16.63 10.91
CA GLU A 163 -33.01 -17.83 11.73
C GLU A 163 -31.94 -17.72 12.82
N VAL A 164 -32.38 -17.36 14.02
CA VAL A 164 -31.54 -17.41 15.22
C VAL A 164 -31.26 -18.87 15.52
N LYS A 165 -30.10 -19.37 15.11
CA LYS A 165 -29.56 -20.62 15.68
C LYS A 165 -28.98 -20.29 17.05
N VAL A 166 -29.79 -20.50 18.08
CA VAL A 166 -29.36 -20.51 19.47
C VAL A 166 -28.48 -21.74 19.66
N PHE A 167 -27.19 -21.54 19.96
CA PHE A 167 -26.37 -22.59 20.54
C PHE A 167 -26.54 -22.52 22.05
N VAL A 168 -27.33 -23.45 22.60
CA VAL A 168 -27.39 -23.68 24.04
C VAL A 168 -26.17 -24.52 24.42
N GLY A 169 -25.13 -23.86 24.93
CA GLY A 169 -24.07 -24.54 25.66
C GLY A 169 -24.50 -24.69 27.12
N TYR A 170 -24.70 -25.93 27.57
CA TYR A 170 -24.80 -26.23 29.00
C TYR A 170 -23.42 -26.04 29.65
N LEU A 171 -23.45 -25.49 30.88
CA LEU A 171 -22.32 -25.20 31.76
C LEU A 171 -21.35 -26.38 31.94
#